data_AF-A0A1J8P503-F1
#
_entry.id   AF-A0A1J8P503-F1
#
_cell.length_a   1.000
_cell.length_b   1.000
_cell.length_c   1.000
_cell.angle_alpha   90.00
_cell.angle_beta   90.00
_cell.angle_gamma   90.00
#
_symmetry.space_group_name_H-M   'P 1'
#
loop_
_entity.id
_entity.type
_entity.pdbx_description
1 polymer ?
#
loop_
_entity_poly.entity_id
_entity_poly.type
_entity_poly.pdbx_seq_one_letter_code
_entity_poly.pdbx_strand_id
1 'polypeptide(L)'
;ATAINLSDIASNSGTGGFVINGENEDDCSGRLVSLAGDVNGDGLDDLIVGAYKADPASKSKAGKSYVVFGKTNATAINLSDIASNS
;
A
#
# COMPACT_ATOMS: atom_id res chain seq x y z
N ALA A 1 -21.92 -14.08 0.47
CA ALA A 1 -20.79 -13.32 1.01
C ALA A 1 -21.34 -12.19 1.86
N THR A 2 -20.83 -12.00 3.07
CA THR A 2 -21.17 -10.82 3.88
C THR A 2 -20.58 -9.59 3.19
N ALA A 3 -21.35 -8.51 3.04
CA ALA A 3 -20.82 -7.26 2.50
C ALA A 3 -19.73 -6.73 3.44
N ILE A 4 -18.62 -6.24 2.89
CA ILE A 4 -17.56 -5.58 3.64
C ILE A 4 -17.71 -4.08 3.36
N ASN A 5 -17.94 -3.28 4.40
CA ASN A 5 -17.94 -1.83 4.23
C ASN A 5 -16.49 -1.33 4.34
N LEU A 6 -16.10 -0.44 3.44
CA LEU A 6 -14.73 0.11 3.45
C LEU A 6 -14.43 0.91 4.74
N SER A 7 -15.46 1.44 5.40
CA SER A 7 -15.34 2.07 6.71
C SER A 7 -14.80 1.12 7.78
N ASP A 8 -15.17 -0.16 7.71
CA ASP A 8 -14.80 -1.17 8.72
C ASP A 8 -13.32 -1.56 8.60
N ILE A 9 -12.77 -1.46 7.37
CA ILE A 9 -11.34 -1.60 7.08
C ILE A 9 -10.58 -0.38 7.59
N ALA A 10 -11.11 0.83 7.30
CA ALA A 10 -10.47 2.09 7.69
C ALA A 10 -10.38 2.27 9.21
N SER A 11 -11.36 1.77 9.96
CA SER A 11 -11.37 1.81 11.43
C SER A 11 -10.48 0.77 12.09
N ASN A 12 -9.75 -0.05 11.32
CA ASN A 12 -8.91 -1.16 11.81
C ASN A 12 -9.68 -2.05 12.81
N SER A 13 -10.97 -2.29 12.55
CA SER A 13 -11.86 -3.01 13.47
C SER A 13 -11.65 -4.53 13.45
N GLY A 14 -10.63 -5.03 12.73
CA GLY A 14 -10.36 -6.44 12.53
C GLY A 14 -11.25 -7.13 11.49
N THR A 15 -12.14 -6.38 10.82
CA THR A 15 -13.08 -6.89 9.83
C THR A 15 -12.78 -6.27 8.47
N GLY A 16 -12.45 -7.08 7.47
CA GLY A 16 -12.45 -6.66 6.05
C GLY A 16 -11.10 -6.29 5.41
N GLY A 17 -9.97 -6.30 6.14
CA GLY A 17 -8.62 -6.12 5.57
C GLY A 17 -7.74 -5.17 6.38
N PHE A 18 -6.81 -4.49 5.71
CA PHE A 18 -5.94 -3.44 6.27
C PHE A 18 -5.85 -2.23 5.32
N VAL A 19 -5.44 -1.09 5.85
CA VAL A 19 -5.27 0.17 5.11
C VAL A 19 -3.83 0.30 4.59
N ILE A 20 -3.65 0.91 3.42
CA ILE A 20 -2.35 1.37 2.90
C ILE A 20 -2.39 2.90 2.83
N ASN A 21 -1.65 3.57 3.70
CA ASN A 21 -1.55 5.03 3.77
C ASN A 21 -0.40 5.55 2.88
N GLY A 22 -0.64 6.65 2.17
CA GLY A 22 0.37 7.30 1.32
C GLY A 22 1.60 7.80 2.10
N GLU A 23 2.72 7.98 1.39
CA GLU A 23 3.96 8.52 1.96
C GLU A 23 3.87 10.02 2.21
N ASN A 24 3.63 10.82 1.15
CA ASN A 24 3.47 12.26 1.24
C ASN A 24 2.14 12.72 0.64
N GLU A 25 1.75 13.94 0.99
CA GLU A 25 0.67 14.66 0.31
C GLU A 25 0.97 14.79 -1.19
N ASP A 26 -0.07 14.79 -2.02
CA ASP A 26 0.00 14.94 -3.48
C ASP A 26 0.74 13.86 -4.29
N ASP A 27 1.40 12.89 -3.65
CA ASP A 27 2.07 11.75 -4.31
C ASP A 27 1.12 10.87 -5.14
N CYS A 28 -0.19 10.98 -4.86
CA CYS A 28 -1.27 10.28 -5.54
C CYS A 28 -1.07 8.75 -5.58
N SER A 29 -0.58 8.19 -4.46
CA SER A 29 -0.49 6.75 -4.23
C SER A 29 -1.88 6.10 -4.28
N GLY A 30 -1.92 4.81 -4.65
CA GLY A 30 -3.17 4.03 -4.73
C GLY A 30 -4.03 4.29 -5.97
N ARG A 31 -3.65 5.23 -6.86
CA ARG A 31 -4.36 5.45 -8.14
C ARG A 31 -4.15 4.31 -9.14
N LEU A 32 -3.00 3.65 -9.08
CA LEU A 32 -2.64 2.49 -9.89
C LEU A 32 -2.16 1.38 -8.97
N VAL A 33 -2.80 0.20 -9.07
CA VAL A 33 -2.48 -0.99 -8.27
C VAL A 33 -2.48 -2.21 -9.18
N SER A 34 -1.51 -3.11 -9.00
CA SER A 34 -1.45 -4.42 -9.67
C SER A 34 -1.06 -5.50 -8.67
N LEU A 35 -1.46 -6.74 -8.97
CA LEU A 35 -0.89 -7.92 -8.30
C LEU A 35 0.60 -8.04 -8.66
N ALA A 36 1.41 -8.40 -7.67
CA ALA A 36 2.82 -8.76 -7.84
C ALA A 36 3.04 -10.29 -7.80
N GLY A 37 2.06 -11.03 -7.27
CA GLY A 37 2.25 -12.40 -6.78
C GLY A 37 2.94 -12.41 -5.42
N ASP A 38 3.17 -13.59 -4.84
CA ASP A 38 3.98 -13.77 -3.64
C ASP A 38 5.48 -13.59 -3.97
N VAL A 39 6.03 -12.40 -3.75
CA VAL A 39 7.44 -12.09 -4.08
C VAL A 39 8.39 -12.30 -2.91
N ASN A 40 7.86 -12.43 -1.69
CA ASN A 40 8.66 -12.64 -0.49
C ASN A 40 8.68 -14.11 -0.01
N GLY A 41 7.84 -14.97 -0.59
CA GLY A 41 7.77 -16.41 -0.31
C GLY A 41 6.97 -16.77 0.93
N ASP A 42 6.06 -15.91 1.41
CA ASP A 42 5.26 -16.16 2.61
C ASP A 42 3.92 -16.87 2.34
N GLY A 43 3.60 -17.10 1.07
CA GLY A 43 2.38 -17.76 0.61
C GLY A 43 1.20 -16.81 0.40
N LEU A 44 1.39 -15.49 0.49
CA LEU A 44 0.37 -14.47 0.24
C LEU A 44 0.74 -13.64 -0.99
N ASP A 45 -0.23 -13.36 -1.85
CA ASP A 45 0.01 -12.46 -2.99
C ASP A 45 0.28 -11.02 -2.52
N ASP A 46 1.32 -10.41 -3.07
CA ASP A 46 1.72 -9.04 -2.81
C ASP A 46 1.15 -8.07 -3.85
N LEU A 47 1.23 -6.77 -3.54
CA LEU A 47 0.72 -5.68 -4.39
C LEU A 47 1.84 -4.74 -4.83
N ILE A 48 1.77 -4.29 -6.09
CA ILE A 48 2.50 -3.10 -6.55
C ILE A 48 1.57 -1.90 -6.43
N VAL A 49 1.97 -0.90 -5.65
CA VAL A 49 1.25 0.37 -5.48
C VAL A 49 2.07 1.51 -6.10
N GLY A 50 1.49 2.21 -7.06
CA GLY A 50 2.13 3.36 -7.72
C GLY A 50 1.79 4.69 -7.05
N ALA A 51 2.80 5.52 -6.82
CA ALA A 51 2.70 6.93 -6.43
C ALA A 51 3.32 7.80 -7.53
N TYR A 52 2.57 8.01 -8.60
CA TYR A 52 3.10 8.56 -9.86
C TYR A 52 3.52 10.03 -9.78
N LYS A 53 3.17 10.75 -8.71
CA LYS A 53 3.60 12.13 -8.48
C LYS A 53 4.70 12.28 -7.42
N ALA A 54 5.17 11.19 -6.82
CA ALA A 54 6.22 11.27 -5.82
C ALA A 54 7.54 11.84 -6.38
N ASP A 55 8.34 12.43 -5.49
CA ASP A 55 9.56 13.17 -5.81
C ASP A 55 10.85 12.44 -5.34
N PRO A 56 11.20 11.25 -5.87
CA PRO A 56 12.40 10.51 -5.45
C PRO A 56 13.69 11.22 -5.87
N ALA A 57 14.72 11.15 -5.02
CA ALA A 57 16.06 11.69 -5.29
C ALA A 57 16.05 13.14 -5.81
N SER A 58 15.16 13.97 -5.25
CA SER A 58 14.96 15.38 -5.63
C SER A 58 14.51 15.60 -7.08
N LYS A 59 13.94 14.58 -7.74
CA LYS A 59 13.37 14.70 -9.09
C LYS A 59 11.87 14.90 -9.01
N SER A 60 11.40 16.03 -9.56
CA SER A 60 9.98 16.36 -9.49
C SER A 60 9.10 15.35 -10.25
N LYS A 61 8.10 14.78 -9.57
CA LYS A 61 7.08 13.87 -10.07
C LYS A 61 7.63 12.71 -10.90
N ALA A 62 8.82 12.23 -10.56
CA ALA A 62 9.43 11.08 -11.22
C ALA A 62 8.73 9.76 -10.82
N GLY A 63 7.99 9.78 -9.72
CA GLY A 63 7.17 8.68 -9.25
C GLY A 63 7.93 7.65 -8.40
N LYS A 64 7.22 7.01 -7.48
CA LYS A 64 7.68 5.84 -6.73
C LYS A 64 6.74 4.67 -6.98
N SER A 65 7.28 3.45 -6.92
CA SER A 65 6.50 2.21 -6.89
C SER A 65 6.90 1.45 -5.64
N TYR A 66 5.90 0.95 -4.90
CA TYR A 66 6.10 0.18 -3.68
C TYR A 66 5.63 -1.24 -3.92
N VAL A 67 6.40 -2.20 -3.45
CA VAL A 67 5.90 -3.56 -3.23
C VAL A 67 5.39 -3.61 -1.80
N VAL A 68 4.10 -3.90 -1.64
CA VAL A 68 3.43 -4.02 -0.35
C VAL A 68 3.13 -5.49 -0.12
N PHE A 69 3.78 -6.09 0.87
CA PHE A 69 3.60 -7.50 1.16
C PHE A 69 2.20 -7.80 1.69
N GLY A 70 1.62 -8.89 1.21
CA GLY A 70 0.38 -9.45 1.71
C GLY A 70 0.49 -9.79 3.20
N LYS A 71 -0.62 -9.69 3.93
CA LYS A 71 -0.68 -10.09 5.34
C LYS A 71 -2.09 -10.36 5.81
N THR A 72 -2.22 -11.08 6.92
CA THR A 72 -3.51 -11.48 7.50
C THR A 72 -3.96 -10.59 8.67
N ASN A 73 -3.05 -9.80 9.25
CA ASN A 73 -3.42 -8.83 10.30
C ASN A 73 -3.98 -7.54 9.70
N ALA A 74 -4.85 -6.87 10.46
CA ALA A 74 -5.55 -5.66 10.02
C ALA A 74 -4.73 -4.36 10.17
N THR A 75 -3.52 -4.43 10.74
CA THR A 75 -2.68 -3.25 10.99
C THR A 75 -2.43 -2.47 9.71
N ALA A 76 -2.58 -1.15 9.74
CA ALA A 76 -2.27 -0.32 8.58
C ALA A 76 -0.80 -0.42 8.15
N ILE A 77 -0.54 -0.22 6.87
CA ILE A 77 0.79 -0.05 6.29
C ILE A 77 0.92 1.42 5.90
N ASN A 78 2.02 2.08 6.28
CA ASN A 78 2.34 3.40 5.76
C ASN A 78 3.44 3.26 4.71
N LEU A 79 3.24 3.81 3.51
CA LEU A 79 4.26 3.76 2.46
C LEU A 79 5.54 4.51 2.86
N SER A 80 5.47 5.44 3.82
CA SER A 80 6.63 6.06 4.46
C SER A 80 7.55 5.08 5.18
N ASP A 81 6.99 4.03 5.78
CA ASP A 81 7.76 3.02 6.49
C ASP A 81 8.53 2.12 5.50
N ILE A 82 7.99 1.94 4.29
CA ILE A 82 8.66 1.22 3.20
C ILE A 82 9.74 2.12 2.58
N ALA A 83 9.41 3.39 2.32
CA ALA A 83 10.32 4.36 1.69
C ALA A 83 11.57 4.65 2.54
N SER A 84 11.45 4.63 3.87
CA SER A 84 12.55 4.91 4.80
C SER A 84 13.49 3.73 5.00
N ASN A 85 13.09 2.52 4.62
CA ASN A 85 13.93 1.32 4.61
C ASN A 85 14.69 1.12 3.28
N SER A 86 14.69 2.15 2.42
CA SER A 86 15.33 2.16 1.09
C SER A 86 16.68 2.89 1.09
#